data_AF-A0A957UWI0-F1
#
_entry.id   AF-A0A957UWI0-F1
#
_cell.length_a   1.000
_cell.length_b   1.000
_cell.length_c   1.000
_cell.angle_alpha   90.00
_cell.angle_beta   90.00
_cell.angle_gamma   90.00
#
_symmetry.space_group_name_H-M   'P 1'
#
loop_
_entity.id
_entity.type
_entity.pdbx_description
1 polymer ?
#
loop_
_entity_poly.entity_id
_entity_poly.type
_entity_poly.pdbx_seq_one_letter_code
_entity_poly.pdbx_strand_id
1 'polypeptide(L)'
;GDFGTRVNSEMVALEALDDATEAAELKAMVQRHADLTNSELAWRILIRWDELLPRFVKVMPKDYKRVLEAFAQVQAQGLSGDEAVMAAFEQNKRDASRVGGN
;
A
#
# COMPACT_ATOMS: atom_id res chain seq x y z
N GLY A 1 18.72 1.43 -2.31
CA GLY A 1 18.95 2.73 -2.99
C GLY A 1 18.84 3.85 -1.97
N ASP A 2 18.88 5.11 -2.40
CA ASP A 2 18.80 6.30 -1.54
C ASP A 2 17.38 6.91 -1.48
N PHE A 3 16.37 6.24 -2.05
CA PHE A 3 14.97 6.72 -2.07
C PHE A 3 14.47 7.14 -0.69
N GLY A 4 14.79 6.38 0.37
CA GLY A 4 14.35 6.68 1.72
C GLY A 4 14.81 8.05 2.26
N THR A 5 15.94 8.58 1.78
CA THR A 5 16.41 9.92 2.20
C THR A 5 15.79 11.06 1.38
N ARG A 6 15.01 10.74 0.35
CA ARG A 6 14.38 11.70 -0.58
C ARG A 6 12.87 11.80 -0.40
N VAL A 7 12.32 11.15 0.63
CA VAL A 7 10.88 11.12 0.92
C VAL A 7 10.59 11.98 2.16
N ASN A 8 9.50 12.76 2.10
CA ASN A 8 8.93 13.35 3.31
C ASN A 8 8.22 12.26 4.13
N SER A 9 8.82 11.84 5.25
CA SER A 9 8.33 10.75 6.10
C SER A 9 7.32 11.16 7.18
N GLU A 10 6.85 12.41 7.18
CA GLU A 10 5.89 12.91 8.17
C GLU A 10 4.60 12.07 8.14
N MET A 11 4.02 11.92 6.94
CA MET A 11 2.69 11.30 6.77
C MET A 11 2.72 9.93 6.10
N VAL A 12 3.88 9.44 5.64
CA VAL A 12 3.98 8.17 4.91
C VAL A 12 4.96 7.20 5.58
N ALA A 13 4.68 5.91 5.42
CA ALA A 13 5.58 4.81 5.70
C ALA A 13 6.14 4.27 4.37
N LEU A 14 7.37 3.77 4.41
CA LEU A 14 8.02 3.09 3.30
C LEU A 14 8.07 1.60 3.61
N GLU A 15 7.50 0.79 2.73
CA GLU A 15 7.32 -0.65 2.91
C GLU A 15 7.84 -1.42 1.71
N ALA A 16 8.17 -2.69 1.92
CA ALA A 16 8.44 -3.62 0.84
C ALA A 16 7.13 -4.07 0.17
N LEU A 17 7.20 -4.41 -1.11
CA LEU A 17 6.07 -4.94 -1.87
C LEU A 17 6.09 -6.47 -1.83
N ASP A 18 5.67 -7.03 -0.70
CA ASP A 18 5.74 -8.48 -0.44
C ASP A 18 4.41 -9.20 -0.72
N ASP A 19 3.31 -8.47 -0.86
CA ASP A 19 2.00 -9.03 -1.21
C ASP A 19 1.92 -9.39 -2.70
N ALA A 20 1.61 -10.65 -2.99
CA ALA A 20 1.57 -11.16 -4.36
C ALA A 20 0.44 -10.53 -5.21
N THR A 21 -0.66 -10.14 -4.58
CA THR A 21 -1.79 -9.48 -5.25
C THR A 21 -1.39 -8.05 -5.64
N GLU A 22 -0.83 -7.29 -4.70
CA GLU A 22 -0.32 -5.94 -4.97
C GLU A 22 0.80 -5.95 -6.02
N ALA A 23 1.69 -6.95 -5.98
CA ALA A 23 2.74 -7.12 -7.00
C ALA A 23 2.15 -7.43 -8.38
N ALA A 24 1.11 -8.25 -8.47
CA ALA A 24 0.42 -8.55 -9.73
C ALA A 24 -0.29 -7.31 -10.29
N GLU A 25 -0.94 -6.52 -9.44
CA GLU A 25 -1.57 -5.24 -9.81
C GLU A 25 -0.53 -4.25 -10.35
N LEU A 26 0.60 -4.09 -9.66
CA LEU A 26 1.69 -3.24 -10.14
C LEU A 26 2.22 -3.71 -11.50
N LYS A 27 2.44 -5.02 -11.67
CA LYS A 27 2.90 -5.59 -12.94
C LYS A 27 1.92 -5.29 -14.07
N ALA A 28 0.61 -5.40 -13.81
CA ALA A 28 -0.43 -5.08 -14.79
C ALA A 28 -0.43 -3.58 -15.17
N MET A 29 -0.19 -2.68 -14.21
CA MET A 29 -0.05 -1.25 -14.48
C MET A 29 1.19 -0.95 -15.35
N VAL A 30 2.33 -1.58 -15.05
CA VAL A 30 3.56 -1.44 -15.85
C VAL A 30 3.36 -2.01 -17.27
N GLN A 31 2.68 -3.15 -17.40
CA GLN A 31 2.34 -3.75 -18.69
C GLN A 31 1.49 -2.78 -19.53
N ARG A 32 0.40 -2.25 -18.96
CA ARG A 32 -0.45 -1.28 -19.63
C ARG A 32 0.34 -0.04 -20.07
N HIS A 33 1.25 0.45 -19.22
CA HIS A 33 2.11 1.56 -19.58
C HIS A 33 3.04 1.21 -20.76
N ALA A 34 3.66 0.02 -20.77
CA ALA A 34 4.50 -0.45 -21.87
C ALA A 34 3.72 -0.52 -23.19
N ASP A 35 2.51 -1.10 -23.17
CA ASP A 35 1.66 -1.26 -24.34
C ASP A 35 1.20 0.09 -24.92
N LEU A 36 0.85 1.04 -24.07
CA LEU A 36 0.33 2.35 -24.49
C LEU A 36 1.41 3.34 -24.93
N THR A 37 2.64 3.19 -24.42
CA THR A 37 3.72 4.18 -24.64
C THR A 37 4.90 3.64 -25.43
N ASN A 38 4.93 2.33 -25.67
CA ASN A 38 6.07 1.61 -26.23
C ASN A 38 7.38 1.86 -25.46
N SER A 39 7.28 2.00 -24.12
CA SER A 39 8.41 2.29 -23.25
C SER A 39 9.37 1.10 -23.15
N GLU A 40 10.57 1.23 -23.73
CA GLU A 40 11.63 0.23 -23.62
C GLU A 40 12.04 -0.05 -22.17
N LEU A 41 11.98 0.97 -21.30
CA LEU A 41 12.27 0.80 -19.88
C LEU A 41 11.20 -0.08 -19.21
N ALA A 42 9.92 0.16 -19.52
CA ALA A 42 8.84 -0.65 -18.97
C ALA A 42 8.95 -2.11 -19.41
N TRP A 43 9.28 -2.36 -20.69
CA TRP A 43 9.56 -3.71 -21.19
C TRP A 43 10.72 -4.39 -20.47
N ARG A 44 11.83 -3.66 -20.24
CA ARG A 44 12.96 -4.20 -19.46
C ARG A 44 12.59 -4.52 -18.01
N ILE A 45 11.74 -3.70 -17.39
CA ILE A 45 11.23 -3.96 -16.04
C ILE A 45 10.41 -5.25 -16.03
N LEU A 46 9.51 -5.44 -17.01
CA LEU A 46 8.64 -6.62 -17.10
C LEU A 46 9.42 -7.92 -17.35
N ILE A 47 10.45 -7.86 -18.21
CA ILE A 47 11.33 -9.01 -18.50
C ILE A 47 12.12 -9.45 -17.25
N ARG A 48 12.56 -8.50 -16.43
CA ARG A 48 13.36 -8.73 -15.21
C ARG A 48 12.54 -8.58 -13.94
N TRP A 49 11.24 -8.88 -14.01
CA TRP A 49 10.29 -8.54 -12.96
C TRP A 49 10.72 -9.07 -11.59
N ASP A 50 11.03 -10.36 -11.48
CA ASP A 50 11.35 -10.99 -10.20
C ASP A 50 12.66 -10.47 -9.57
N GLU A 51 13.60 -10.02 -10.41
CA GLU A 51 14.85 -9.40 -9.96
C GLU A 51 14.63 -7.96 -9.48
N LEU A 52 13.71 -7.24 -10.12
CA LEU A 52 13.48 -5.82 -9.87
C LEU A 52 12.37 -5.57 -8.85
N LEU A 53 11.48 -6.53 -8.61
CA LEU A 53 10.38 -6.43 -7.65
C LEU A 53 10.87 -5.98 -6.26
N PRO A 54 11.95 -6.55 -5.67
CA PRO A 54 12.45 -6.13 -4.36
C PRO A 54 13.00 -4.69 -4.32
N ARG A 55 13.16 -4.03 -5.48
CA ARG A 55 13.62 -2.64 -5.57
C ARG A 55 12.49 -1.63 -5.59
N PHE A 56 11.23 -2.07 -5.76
CA PHE A 56 10.08 -1.20 -5.61
C PHE A 56 9.84 -0.90 -4.14
N VAL A 57 9.47 0.36 -3.86
CA VAL A 57 9.14 0.82 -2.51
C VAL A 57 7.67 1.21 -2.50
N LYS A 58 6.90 0.55 -1.64
CA LYS A 58 5.51 0.90 -1.37
C LYS A 58 5.49 2.11 -0.45
N VAL A 59 4.90 3.21 -0.91
CA VAL A 59 4.70 4.43 -0.12
C VAL A 59 3.27 4.43 0.37
N MET A 60 3.08 4.25 1.67
CA MET A 60 1.76 4.10 2.27
C MET A 60 1.49 5.27 3.25
N PRO A 61 0.46 6.10 3.03
CA PRO A 61 0.06 7.09 4.01
C PRO A 61 -0.33 6.42 5.33
N LYS A 62 0.22 6.90 6.45
CA LYS A 62 0.05 6.30 7.78
C LYS A 62 -1.42 6.25 8.20
N ASP A 63 -2.16 7.32 7.97
CA ASP A 63 -3.57 7.39 8.35
C ASP A 63 -4.43 6.46 7.49
N TYR A 64 -4.13 6.38 6.19
CA TYR A 64 -4.83 5.45 5.29
C TYR A 64 -4.56 3.99 5.68
N LYS A 65 -3.30 3.66 6.01
CA LYS A 65 -2.93 2.33 6.51
C LYS A 65 -3.74 1.94 7.74
N ARG A 66 -3.86 2.82 8.74
CA ARG A 66 -4.66 2.55 9.95
C ARG A 66 -6.10 2.23 9.60
N VAL A 67 -6.68 2.94 8.64
CA VAL A 67 -8.05 2.70 8.18
C VAL A 67 -8.17 1.32 7.53
N LEU A 68 -7.25 0.97 6.62
CA LEU A 68 -7.22 -0.35 5.99
C LEU A 68 -7.06 -1.49 7.01
N GLU A 69 -6.19 -1.32 8.01
CA GLU A 69 -6.00 -2.31 9.08
C GLU A 69 -7.25 -2.49 9.94
N ALA A 70 -7.93 -1.40 10.30
CA ALA A 70 -9.20 -1.47 11.04
C ALA A 70 -10.27 -2.19 10.21
N PHE A 71 -10.37 -1.90 8.91
CA PHE A 71 -11.27 -2.62 8.00
C PHE A 71 -10.96 -4.11 7.93
N ALA A 72 -9.69 -4.49 7.78
CA ALA A 72 -9.27 -5.89 7.71
C ALA A 72 -9.59 -6.65 9.00
N GLN A 73 -9.39 -6.03 10.18
CA GLN A 73 -9.72 -6.64 11.46
C GLN A 73 -11.22 -6.88 11.63
N VAL A 74 -12.03 -5.92 11.19
CA VAL A 74 -13.49 -6.00 11.28
C VAL A 74 -14.04 -7.04 10.30
N GLN A 75 -13.48 -7.12 9.09
CA GLN A 75 -13.81 -8.19 8.14
C GLN A 75 -13.42 -9.58 8.67
N ALA A 76 -12.28 -9.70 9.35
CA ALA A 76 -11.88 -10.95 10.00
C ALA A 76 -12.83 -11.38 11.14
N GLN A 77 -13.60 -10.43 11.71
CA GLN A 77 -14.66 -10.71 12.68
C GLN A 77 -16.00 -11.10 12.02
N GLY A 78 -16.03 -11.21 10.69
CA GLY A 78 -17.22 -11.59 9.92
C GLY A 78 -18.20 -10.45 9.65
N LEU A 79 -17.85 -9.22 10.03
CA LEU A 79 -18.66 -8.03 9.75
C LEU A 79 -18.44 -7.58 8.31
N SER A 80 -19.50 -7.13 7.63
CA SER A 80 -19.43 -6.66 6.24
C SER A 80 -20.34 -5.45 6.00
N GLY A 81 -20.21 -4.80 4.84
CA GLY A 81 -21.03 -3.65 4.47
C GLY A 81 -20.93 -2.48 5.45
N ASP A 82 -22.07 -1.83 5.73
CA ASP A 82 -22.13 -0.64 6.59
C ASP A 82 -21.71 -0.93 8.03
N GLU A 83 -21.97 -2.15 8.54
CA GLU A 83 -21.53 -2.57 9.88
C GLU A 83 -20.01 -2.60 9.97
N ALA A 84 -19.35 -3.07 8.92
CA ALA A 84 -17.89 -3.10 8.88
C ALA A 84 -17.29 -1.69 8.84
N VAL A 85 -17.91 -0.79 8.07
CA VAL A 85 -17.50 0.62 7.97
C VAL A 85 -17.60 1.31 9.33
N MET A 86 -18.73 1.17 10.02
CA MET A 86 -18.96 1.82 11.31
C MET A 86 -18.02 1.26 12.39
N ALA A 87 -17.82 -0.06 12.44
CA ALA A 87 -16.92 -0.68 13.40
C ALA A 87 -15.45 -0.28 13.15
N ALA A 88 -15.01 -0.24 11.90
CA ALA A 88 -13.64 0.18 11.54
C ALA A 88 -13.39 1.65 11.91
N PHE A 89 -14.38 2.52 11.70
CA PHE A 89 -14.31 3.93 12.08
C PHE A 89 -14.17 4.14 13.59
N GLU A 90 -15.04 3.50 14.39
CA GLU A 90 -14.99 3.59 15.85
C GLU A 90 -13.67 3.04 16.42
N GLN A 91 -13.13 1.98 15.82
CA GLN A 91 -11.84 1.42 16.21
C GLN A 91 -10.67 2.37 15.91
N ASN A 92 -10.66 3.00 14.72
CA ASN A 92 -9.66 4.01 14.38
C ASN A 92 -9.70 5.22 15.31
N LYS A 93 -10.90 5.71 15.64
CA LYS A 93 -11.11 6.85 16.54
C LYS A 93 -10.55 6.58 17.94
N ARG A 94 -10.75 5.36 18.45
CA ARG A 94 -10.22 4.94 19.77
C ARG A 94 -8.69 4.88 19.76
N ASP A 95 -8.09 4.33 18.71
CA ASP A 95 -6.63 4.27 18.58
C ASP A 95 -5.98 5.66 18.44
N ALA A 96 -6.59 6.58 17.68
CA ALA A 96 -6.13 7.96 17.57
C ALA A 96 -6.19 8.70 18.92
N SER A 97 -7.26 8.49 19.70
CA SER A 97 -7.41 9.09 21.03
C SER A 97 -6.38 8.61 22.06
N ARG A 98 -5.76 7.44 21.82
CA ARG A 98 -4.71 6.86 22.68
C ARG A 98 -3.32 7.45 22.43
N VAL A 99 -3.09 8.03 21.25
CA VAL A 99 -1.79 8.61 20.84
C VAL A 99 -1.71 10.12 21.16
N GLY A 100 -2.84 10.80 21.37
CA GLY A 100 -2.89 12.22 21.75
C GLY A 100 -2.53 12.54 23.22
N GLY A 101 -2.05 11.55 23.98
CA GLY A 101 -1.56 11.72 25.35
C GLY A 101 -0.06 11.49 25.43
N ASN A 102 0.72 12.53 25.14
CA ASN A 102 2.03 12.89 25.74
C ASN A 102 2.63 14.10 25.02
#